data_AF-A0A7K1JNE5-F1
#
_entry.id   AF-A0A7K1JNE5-F1
#
_cell.length_a   1.000
_cell.length_b   1.000
_cell.length_c   1.000
_cell.angle_alpha   90.00
_cell.angle_beta   90.00
_cell.angle_gamma   90.00
#
_symmetry.space_group_name_H-M   'P 1'
#
loop_
_entity.id
_entity.type
_entity.pdbx_description
1 polymer ?
#
loop_
_entity_poly.entity_id
_entity_poly.type
_entity_poly.pdbx_seq_one_letter_code
_entity_poly.pdbx_strand_id
1 'polypeptide(L)'
;VLRAPVDLLWNGGVGTYVRSDDETDADAQDKANDRVRVTASQLRCKVIGEGGNLGLTQQARIAFALNGGRVNADFIDNAAGVATSDLEVNLKIALDSGTIDTALRNTLLAGATDDVAARVLADNADQILAISMAAAEAGSLLDRHVKLIKNLQDVAGIDPDVEGLPSKRELDRRRVIGLGLTRPEIAVLLAQSKNLVSQELLASDVPDHEVFVGRLQQYFPATIAEHARTEIANHPLRREIVATAVAGELINRVGPGTIYRMQERLSVSTPEVAMAYATVRDILDLDALWSEVLTGKTDESQRIQALLEIRELLEHLTSWVLRNGAGNRDRVSAAVSRLMAVSGDRVERV
;
A
#
# COMPACT_ATOMS: atom_id res chain seq x y z
N VAL A 1 13.80 3.02 29.39
CA VAL A 1 13.16 2.12 28.40
C VAL A 1 13.60 2.46 26.98
N LEU A 2 13.31 3.66 26.46
CA LEU A 2 13.59 4.03 25.05
C LEU A 2 15.05 3.84 24.58
N ARG A 3 16.03 4.00 25.47
CA ARG A 3 17.46 3.84 25.19
C ARG A 3 18.00 2.41 25.44
N ALA A 4 17.12 1.44 25.65
CA ALA A 4 17.53 0.06 25.90
C ALA A 4 18.08 -0.59 24.61
N PRO A 5 19.17 -1.39 24.69
CA PRO A 5 19.70 -2.12 23.55
C PRO A 5 18.88 -3.40 23.31
N VAL A 6 17.77 -3.27 22.59
CA VAL A 6 16.83 -4.36 22.27
C VAL A 6 16.71 -4.50 20.76
N ASP A 7 16.20 -5.62 20.25
CA ASP A 7 15.98 -5.74 18.80
C ASP A 7 14.78 -4.91 18.34
N LEU A 8 13.67 -4.98 19.07
CA LEU A 8 12.41 -4.30 18.76
C LEU A 8 11.99 -3.35 19.90
N LEU A 9 11.69 -2.11 19.55
CA LEU A 9 10.94 -1.18 20.39
C LEU A 9 9.51 -1.08 19.84
N TRP A 10 8.54 -1.66 20.56
CA TRP A 10 7.13 -1.51 20.26
C TRP A 10 6.54 -0.34 21.04
N ASN A 11 6.12 0.72 20.34
CA ASN A 11 5.45 1.85 20.97
C ASN A 11 3.93 1.75 20.82
N GLY A 12 3.26 1.24 21.85
CA GLY A 12 1.79 1.20 21.94
C GLY A 12 1.18 2.34 22.75
N GLY A 13 1.98 3.32 23.19
CA GLY A 13 1.52 4.44 24.02
C GLY A 13 1.01 5.61 23.19
N VAL A 14 0.23 6.49 23.81
CA VAL A 14 -0.12 7.79 23.25
C VAL A 14 0.98 8.78 23.59
N GLY A 15 1.40 9.58 22.61
CA GLY A 15 2.35 10.68 22.77
C GLY A 15 3.62 10.53 21.96
N THR A 16 4.31 11.65 21.77
CA THR A 16 5.53 11.75 20.98
C THR A 16 6.71 11.61 21.93
N TYR A 17 7.45 10.51 21.84
CA TYR A 17 8.56 10.18 22.75
C TYR A 17 9.93 10.36 22.12
N VAL A 18 10.00 10.34 20.79
CA VAL A 18 11.26 10.49 20.06
C VAL A 18 11.14 11.63 19.07
N ARG A 19 12.15 12.49 19.03
CA ARG A 19 12.32 13.52 18.01
C ARG A 19 13.64 13.34 17.27
N SER A 20 13.80 14.00 16.13
CA SER A 20 15.10 14.13 15.47
C SER A 20 16.07 14.91 16.37
N ASP A 21 17.37 14.69 16.15
CA ASP A 21 18.43 15.44 16.81
C ASP A 21 18.39 16.95 16.47
N ASP A 22 17.85 17.29 15.28
CA ASP A 22 17.70 18.67 14.79
C ASP A 22 16.41 19.36 15.25
N GLU A 23 15.48 18.63 15.87
CA GLU A 23 14.24 19.18 16.42
C GLU A 23 14.42 19.60 17.89
N THR A 24 13.66 20.59 18.35
CA THR A 24 13.49 20.88 19.78
C THR A 24 12.36 20.05 20.37
N ASP A 25 12.28 19.98 21.71
CA ASP A 25 11.14 19.29 22.36
C ASP A 25 9.80 19.96 22.03
N ALA A 26 9.80 21.29 21.80
CA ALA A 26 8.61 22.05 21.44
C ALA A 26 8.09 21.70 20.03
N ASP A 27 8.97 21.38 19.09
CA ASP A 27 8.60 21.02 17.71
C ASP A 27 7.79 19.72 17.66
N ALA A 28 7.95 18.84 18.64
CA ALA A 28 7.19 17.61 18.75
C ALA A 28 5.75 17.80 19.27
N GLN A 29 5.38 19.03 19.65
CA GLN A 29 4.03 19.44 20.06
C GLN A 29 3.38 18.59 21.17
N ASP A 30 4.19 17.97 22.03
CA ASP A 30 3.72 17.13 23.13
C ASP A 30 4.51 17.40 24.42
N LYS A 31 4.12 18.48 25.09
CA LYS A 31 4.76 18.97 26.31
C LYS A 31 4.68 17.99 27.49
N ALA A 32 3.68 17.11 27.51
CA ALA A 32 3.50 16.15 28.59
C ALA A 32 4.67 15.15 28.64
N ASN A 33 5.30 14.89 27.49
CA ASN A 33 6.37 13.91 27.35
C ASN A 33 7.79 14.50 27.29
N ASP A 34 7.97 15.82 27.38
CA ASP A 34 9.30 16.48 27.30
C ASP A 34 10.33 15.85 28.27
N ARG A 35 9.92 15.55 29.50
CA ARG A 35 10.82 15.01 30.54
C ARG A 35 11.35 13.61 30.23
N VAL A 36 10.69 12.87 29.34
CA VAL A 36 11.05 11.50 28.96
C VAL A 36 11.48 11.39 27.50
N ARG A 37 11.41 12.49 26.74
CA ARG A 37 11.73 12.55 25.32
C ARG A 37 13.22 12.27 25.08
N VAL A 38 13.50 11.53 24.02
CA VAL A 38 14.86 11.24 23.55
C VAL A 38 15.01 11.61 22.08
N THR A 39 16.25 11.69 21.59
CA THR A 39 16.51 11.89 20.17
C THR A 39 16.68 10.56 19.44
N ALA A 40 16.50 10.58 18.11
CA ALA A 40 16.66 9.40 17.26
C ALA A 40 18.06 8.77 17.41
N SER A 41 19.13 9.57 17.52
CA SER A 41 20.49 9.06 17.76
C SER A 41 20.71 8.36 19.10
N GLN A 42 19.84 8.61 20.10
CA GLN A 42 19.91 7.98 21.42
C GLN A 42 19.24 6.60 21.45
N LEU A 43 18.49 6.24 20.42
CA LEU A 43 17.88 4.93 20.28
C LEU A 43 18.94 3.86 20.05
N ARG A 44 18.77 2.71 20.70
CA ARG A 44 19.68 1.56 20.59
C ARG A 44 18.96 0.32 20.07
N CYS A 45 17.73 0.47 19.62
CA CYS A 45 16.97 -0.60 19.01
C CYS A 45 17.28 -0.75 17.51
N LYS A 46 16.99 -1.92 16.95
CA LYS A 46 17.18 -2.17 15.51
C LYS A 46 15.91 -1.88 14.71
N VAL A 47 14.76 -2.15 15.31
CA VAL A 47 13.44 -2.03 14.70
C VAL A 47 12.51 -1.27 15.64
N ILE A 48 11.66 -0.42 15.07
CA ILE A 48 10.55 0.23 15.76
C ILE A 48 9.25 -0.18 15.08
N GLY A 49 8.26 -0.53 15.89
CA GLY A 49 6.86 -0.64 15.47
C GLY A 49 6.02 0.33 16.28
N GLU A 50 5.20 1.13 15.61
CA GLU A 50 4.31 2.11 16.25
C GLU A 50 2.86 1.59 16.26
N GLY A 51 2.44 1.01 17.38
CA GLY A 51 1.04 0.63 17.59
C GLY A 51 0.14 1.79 18.05
N GLY A 52 0.74 2.85 18.61
CA GLY A 52 0.05 4.10 18.94
C GLY A 52 0.23 5.17 17.84
N ASN A 53 -0.45 6.32 18.01
CA ASN A 53 -0.29 7.46 17.12
C ASN A 53 0.86 8.37 17.56
N LEU A 54 1.64 8.85 16.59
CA LEU A 54 2.68 9.87 16.74
C LEU A 54 3.72 9.54 17.81
N GLY A 55 4.11 8.26 17.90
CA GLY A 55 5.14 7.81 18.82
C GLY A 55 6.50 8.48 18.64
N LEU A 56 6.81 8.75 17.37
CA LEU A 56 7.96 9.45 16.88
C LEU A 56 7.50 10.64 16.03
N THR A 57 8.24 11.74 16.04
CA THR A 57 8.08 12.75 14.98
C THR A 57 8.46 12.11 13.63
N GLN A 58 7.91 12.65 12.53
CA GLN A 58 8.27 12.15 11.20
C GLN A 58 9.78 12.29 10.94
N GLN A 59 10.39 13.38 11.38
CA GLN A 59 11.84 13.58 11.24
C GLN A 59 12.65 12.59 12.09
N ALA A 60 12.15 12.19 13.26
CA ALA A 60 12.79 11.13 14.06
C ALA A 60 12.79 9.78 13.33
N ARG A 61 11.67 9.43 12.66
CA ARG A 61 11.58 8.20 11.87
C ARG A 61 12.59 8.20 10.73
N ILE A 62 12.70 9.31 10.02
CA ILE A 62 13.65 9.50 8.92
C ILE A 62 15.09 9.41 9.44
N ALA A 63 15.42 10.14 10.51
CA ALA A 63 16.76 10.12 11.11
C ALA A 63 17.14 8.71 11.61
N PHE A 64 16.22 8.00 12.24
CA PHE A 64 16.43 6.61 12.68
C PHE A 64 16.67 5.68 11.48
N ALA A 65 15.89 5.83 10.41
CA ALA A 65 16.04 5.04 9.19
C ALA A 65 17.38 5.31 8.47
N LEU A 66 17.79 6.58 8.37
CA LEU A 66 19.08 6.97 7.78
C LEU A 66 20.28 6.43 8.57
N ASN A 67 20.13 6.23 9.87
CA ASN A 67 21.13 5.61 10.75
C ASN A 67 21.10 4.06 10.74
N GLY A 68 20.34 3.45 9.82
CA GLY A 68 20.27 1.99 9.65
C GLY A 68 19.21 1.29 10.50
N GLY A 69 18.40 2.05 11.24
CA GLY A 69 17.22 1.53 11.92
C GLY A 69 16.09 1.16 10.94
N ARG A 70 15.18 0.28 11.35
CA ARG A 70 14.00 -0.08 10.57
C ARG A 70 12.74 0.44 11.24
N VAL A 71 11.98 1.27 10.54
CA VAL A 71 10.73 1.88 11.01
C VAL A 71 9.88 2.23 9.80
N ASN A 72 8.55 2.10 9.91
CA ASN A 72 7.61 2.66 8.94
C ASN A 72 7.03 3.97 9.48
N ALA A 73 5.98 4.49 8.86
CA ALA A 73 5.14 5.49 9.52
C ALA A 73 4.11 4.80 10.44
N ASP A 74 3.69 5.48 11.50
CA ASP A 74 2.68 4.99 12.44
C ASP A 74 1.38 4.58 11.77
N PHE A 75 0.88 5.38 10.82
CA PHE A 75 -0.34 5.08 10.06
C PHE A 75 -0.23 3.83 9.18
N ILE A 76 0.97 3.23 9.03
CA ILE A 76 1.14 1.90 8.45
C ILE A 76 1.09 0.83 9.55
N ASP A 77 1.84 1.03 10.64
CA ASP A 77 2.00 0.03 11.69
C ASP A 77 0.73 -0.14 12.57
N ASN A 78 -0.09 0.91 12.71
CA ASN A 78 -1.32 0.90 13.51
C ASN A 78 -2.62 0.88 12.69
N ALA A 79 -2.53 0.71 11.36
CA ALA A 79 -3.66 0.82 10.44
C ALA A 79 -4.78 -0.21 10.70
N ALA A 80 -4.45 -1.32 11.36
CA ALA A 80 -5.39 -2.42 11.64
C ALA A 80 -6.66 -1.97 12.39
N GLY A 81 -6.55 -0.99 13.30
CA GLY A 81 -7.70 -0.50 14.06
C GLY A 81 -8.75 0.16 13.17
N VAL A 82 -8.31 1.04 12.27
CA VAL A 82 -9.19 1.73 11.31
C VAL A 82 -9.77 0.73 10.31
N ALA A 83 -8.94 -0.13 9.73
CA ALA A 83 -9.37 -1.13 8.75
C ALA A 83 -10.41 -2.12 9.32
N THR A 84 -10.24 -2.54 10.58
CA THR A 84 -11.22 -3.40 11.27
C THR A 84 -12.56 -2.67 11.44
N SER A 85 -12.53 -1.41 11.85
CA SER A 85 -13.74 -0.59 12.01
C SER A 85 -14.47 -0.38 10.69
N ASP A 86 -13.75 -0.09 9.60
CA ASP A 86 -14.34 0.09 8.28
C ASP A 86 -15.05 -1.17 7.78
N LEU A 87 -14.40 -2.34 7.93
CA LEU A 87 -15.02 -3.63 7.63
C LEU A 87 -16.27 -3.83 8.49
N GLU A 88 -16.14 -3.70 9.82
CA GLU A 88 -17.26 -3.90 10.75
C GLU A 88 -18.47 -3.03 10.42
N VAL A 89 -18.27 -1.74 10.10
CA VAL A 89 -19.34 -0.81 9.71
C VAL A 89 -20.01 -1.28 8.41
N ASN A 90 -19.24 -1.66 7.39
CA ASN A 90 -19.80 -2.14 6.13
C ASN A 90 -20.54 -3.48 6.31
N LEU A 91 -20.05 -4.40 7.15
CA LEU A 91 -20.77 -5.63 7.50
C LEU A 91 -22.13 -5.33 8.13
N LYS A 92 -22.16 -4.38 9.07
CA LYS A 92 -23.41 -3.97 9.74
C LYS A 92 -24.38 -3.33 8.77
N ILE A 93 -23.93 -2.42 7.91
CA ILE A 93 -24.78 -1.78 6.89
C ILE A 93 -25.41 -2.84 5.98
N ALA A 94 -24.61 -3.79 5.48
CA ALA A 94 -25.13 -4.87 4.64
C ALA A 94 -26.22 -5.69 5.38
N LEU A 95 -25.93 -6.17 6.59
CA LEU A 95 -26.87 -7.02 7.34
C LEU A 95 -28.12 -6.27 7.81
N ASP A 96 -27.99 -5.00 8.21
CA ASP A 96 -29.10 -4.17 8.70
C ASP A 96 -30.04 -3.68 7.60
N SER A 97 -29.60 -3.75 6.34
CA SER A 97 -30.44 -3.44 5.17
C SER A 97 -31.36 -4.59 4.74
N GLY A 98 -31.12 -5.80 5.24
CA GLY A 98 -31.89 -7.01 4.93
C GLY A 98 -33.01 -7.31 5.93
N THR A 99 -33.73 -8.41 5.71
CA THR A 99 -34.79 -8.92 6.61
C THR A 99 -34.30 -10.03 7.55
N ILE A 100 -33.05 -9.91 8.01
CA ILE A 100 -32.38 -10.90 8.84
C ILE A 100 -32.77 -10.69 10.31
N ASP A 101 -33.14 -11.76 11.03
CA ASP A 101 -33.42 -11.66 12.47
C ASP A 101 -32.18 -11.21 13.25
N THR A 102 -32.39 -10.40 14.30
CA THR A 102 -31.32 -9.82 15.12
C THR A 102 -30.41 -10.89 15.74
N ALA A 103 -30.94 -12.04 16.16
CA ALA A 103 -30.12 -13.10 16.74
C ALA A 103 -29.21 -13.75 15.68
N LEU A 104 -29.74 -13.98 14.47
CA LEU A 104 -28.95 -14.47 13.35
C LEU A 104 -27.90 -13.44 12.92
N ARG A 105 -28.26 -12.16 12.81
CA ARG A 105 -27.33 -11.06 12.50
C ARG A 105 -26.18 -10.97 13.49
N ASN A 106 -26.46 -11.06 14.79
CA ASN A 106 -25.41 -11.07 15.82
C ASN A 106 -24.51 -12.31 15.73
N THR A 107 -25.09 -13.47 15.39
CA THR A 107 -24.33 -14.72 15.18
C THR A 107 -23.40 -14.60 13.98
N LEU A 108 -23.88 -14.04 12.86
CA LEU A 108 -23.07 -13.81 11.65
C LEU A 108 -21.91 -12.85 11.91
N LEU A 109 -22.16 -11.73 12.60
CA LEU A 109 -21.10 -10.77 12.95
C LEU A 109 -20.06 -11.39 13.88
N ALA A 110 -20.48 -12.13 14.91
CA ALA A 110 -19.56 -12.82 15.80
C ALA A 110 -18.72 -13.85 15.04
N GLY A 111 -19.34 -14.61 14.12
CA GLY A 111 -18.66 -15.61 13.28
C GLY A 111 -17.70 -15.02 12.25
N ALA A 112 -17.84 -13.74 11.90
CA ALA A 112 -16.97 -13.06 10.93
C ALA A 112 -15.64 -12.55 11.53
N THR A 113 -15.45 -12.66 12.85
CA THR A 113 -14.29 -12.08 13.56
C THR A 113 -12.95 -12.53 12.97
N ASP A 114 -12.75 -13.84 12.80
CA ASP A 114 -11.49 -14.39 12.30
C ASP A 114 -11.25 -14.02 10.82
N ASP A 115 -12.31 -14.00 10.01
CA ASP A 115 -12.25 -13.58 8.60
C ASP A 115 -11.87 -12.10 8.48
N VAL A 116 -12.45 -11.23 9.31
CA VAL A 116 -12.11 -9.81 9.36
C VAL A 116 -10.65 -9.63 9.78
N ALA A 117 -10.22 -10.32 10.84
CA ALA A 117 -8.84 -10.25 11.31
C ALA A 117 -7.84 -10.72 10.22
N ALA A 118 -8.12 -11.84 9.57
CA ALA A 118 -7.27 -12.36 8.49
C ALA A 118 -7.16 -11.38 7.32
N ARG A 119 -8.27 -10.75 6.92
CA ARG A 119 -8.30 -9.76 5.83
C ARG A 119 -7.50 -8.50 6.17
N VAL A 120 -7.68 -7.96 7.37
CA VAL A 120 -6.93 -6.78 7.84
C VAL A 120 -5.43 -7.07 7.91
N LEU A 121 -5.05 -8.24 8.42
CA LEU A 121 -3.65 -8.65 8.48
C LEU A 121 -3.04 -8.85 7.08
N ALA A 122 -3.79 -9.44 6.15
CA ALA A 122 -3.36 -9.61 4.77
C ALA A 122 -3.16 -8.26 4.06
N ASP A 123 -4.11 -7.32 4.18
CA ASP A 123 -3.95 -6.00 3.56
C ASP A 123 -2.73 -5.26 4.14
N ASN A 124 -2.56 -5.26 5.48
CA ASN A 124 -1.40 -4.66 6.13
C ASN A 124 -0.08 -5.27 5.66
N ALA A 125 -0.03 -6.61 5.52
CA ALA A 125 1.15 -7.30 5.01
C ALA A 125 1.50 -6.85 3.58
N ASP A 126 0.49 -6.70 2.71
CA ASP A 126 0.66 -6.22 1.34
C ASP A 126 1.21 -4.79 1.29
N GLN A 127 0.72 -3.88 2.17
CA GLN A 127 1.23 -2.51 2.23
C GLN A 127 2.70 -2.46 2.69
N ILE A 128 3.04 -3.23 3.72
CA ILE A 128 4.41 -3.32 4.24
C ILE A 128 5.35 -3.93 3.20
N LEU A 129 4.87 -4.90 2.42
CA LEU A 129 5.62 -5.51 1.32
C LEU A 129 5.88 -4.50 0.21
N ALA A 130 4.87 -3.71 -0.18
CA ALA A 130 5.01 -2.65 -1.17
C ALA A 130 6.09 -1.62 -0.77
N ILE A 131 6.12 -1.21 0.51
CA ILE A 131 7.16 -0.33 1.06
C ILE A 131 8.53 -1.01 1.00
N SER A 132 8.60 -2.31 1.29
CA SER A 132 9.86 -3.07 1.28
C SER A 132 10.43 -3.21 -0.13
N MET A 133 9.59 -3.48 -1.12
CA MET A 133 9.98 -3.51 -2.54
C MET A 133 10.46 -2.13 -3.01
N ALA A 134 9.73 -1.06 -2.68
CA ALA A 134 10.14 0.29 -3.04
C ALA A 134 11.44 0.74 -2.33
N ALA A 135 11.65 0.31 -1.08
CA ALA A 135 12.85 0.61 -0.31
C ALA A 135 14.09 -0.13 -0.88
N ALA A 136 13.92 -1.36 -1.37
CA ALA A 136 15.00 -2.14 -1.98
C ALA A 136 15.58 -1.46 -3.24
N GLU A 137 14.78 -0.66 -3.93
CA GLU A 137 15.17 0.09 -5.13
C GLU A 137 15.16 1.61 -4.92
N ALA A 138 15.20 2.08 -3.67
CA ALA A 138 14.96 3.48 -3.34
C ALA A 138 15.85 4.44 -4.16
N GLY A 139 17.13 4.10 -4.35
CA GLY A 139 18.08 4.90 -5.12
C GLY A 139 17.69 5.04 -6.60
N SER A 140 17.28 3.94 -7.26
CA SER A 140 16.88 3.97 -8.68
C SER A 140 15.50 4.61 -8.88
N LEU A 141 14.65 4.59 -7.85
CA LEU A 141 13.31 5.19 -7.87
C LEU A 141 13.31 6.68 -7.51
N LEU A 142 14.42 7.27 -7.02
CA LEU A 142 14.42 8.64 -6.48
C LEU A 142 13.80 9.65 -7.45
N ASP A 143 14.25 9.70 -8.71
CA ASP A 143 13.72 10.67 -9.67
C ASP A 143 12.23 10.46 -9.98
N ARG A 144 11.76 9.21 -9.90
CA ARG A 144 10.34 8.86 -10.05
C ARG A 144 9.55 9.35 -8.84
N HIS A 145 10.07 9.17 -7.63
CA HIS A 145 9.45 9.67 -6.40
C HIS A 145 9.43 11.21 -6.35
N VAL A 146 10.49 11.91 -6.80
CA VAL A 146 10.50 13.38 -6.87
C VAL A 146 9.37 13.90 -7.76
N LYS A 147 9.16 13.27 -8.92
CA LYS A 147 8.03 13.61 -9.80
C LYS A 147 6.68 13.30 -9.16
N LEU A 148 6.57 12.17 -8.45
CA LEU A 148 5.36 11.81 -7.74
C LEU A 148 5.02 12.81 -6.63
N ILE A 149 6.01 13.24 -5.83
CA ILE A 149 5.81 14.26 -4.78
C ILE A 149 5.19 15.51 -5.41
N LYS A 150 5.75 15.98 -6.53
CA LYS A 150 5.21 17.13 -7.25
C LYS A 150 3.80 16.88 -7.76
N ASN A 151 3.52 15.71 -8.34
CA ASN A 151 2.18 15.38 -8.81
C ASN A 151 1.15 15.35 -7.67
N LEU A 152 1.48 14.74 -6.53
CA LEU A 152 0.62 14.73 -5.35
C LEU A 152 0.38 16.15 -4.82
N GLN A 153 1.41 17.00 -4.82
CA GLN A 153 1.25 18.41 -4.44
C GLN A 153 0.31 19.14 -5.41
N ASP A 154 0.50 18.98 -6.73
CA ASP A 154 -0.25 19.70 -7.75
C ASP A 154 -1.71 19.20 -7.87
N VAL A 155 -1.97 17.90 -7.66
CA VAL A 155 -3.27 17.25 -7.92
C VAL A 155 -4.03 16.91 -6.64
N ALA A 156 -3.35 16.34 -5.64
CA ALA A 156 -3.97 15.95 -4.37
C ALA A 156 -3.88 17.05 -3.30
N GLY A 157 -3.17 18.15 -3.57
CA GLY A 157 -3.06 19.29 -2.67
C GLY A 157 -2.28 19.01 -1.39
N ILE A 158 -1.42 17.98 -1.38
CA ILE A 158 -0.58 17.68 -0.22
C ILE A 158 0.49 18.76 -0.06
N ASP A 159 0.83 19.08 1.18
CA ASP A 159 1.99 19.92 1.48
C ASP A 159 3.17 19.00 1.88
N PRO A 160 4.21 18.88 1.03
CA PRO A 160 5.35 18.01 1.32
C PRO A 160 6.06 18.32 2.64
N ASP A 161 6.06 19.58 3.07
CA ASP A 161 6.71 19.98 4.32
C ASP A 161 5.88 19.51 5.54
N VAL A 162 4.55 19.58 5.46
CA VAL A 162 3.63 19.08 6.50
C VAL A 162 3.69 17.56 6.60
N GLU A 163 3.78 16.87 5.46
CA GLU A 163 3.93 15.41 5.41
C GLU A 163 5.35 14.94 5.82
N GLY A 164 6.27 15.88 6.09
CA GLY A 164 7.65 15.60 6.48
C GLY A 164 8.47 14.93 5.38
N LEU A 165 8.18 15.24 4.11
CA LEU A 165 8.96 14.79 2.97
C LEU A 165 10.22 15.66 2.80
N PRO A 166 11.30 15.13 2.18
CA PRO A 166 12.54 15.88 2.01
C PRO A 166 12.39 17.13 1.15
N SER A 167 13.02 18.22 1.60
CA SER A 167 13.19 19.41 0.77
C SER A 167 13.90 19.11 -0.55
N LYS A 168 13.70 19.96 -1.56
CA LYS A 168 14.42 19.86 -2.84
C LYS A 168 15.94 19.77 -2.67
N ARG A 169 16.51 20.57 -1.77
CA ARG A 169 17.96 20.56 -1.48
C ARG A 169 18.43 19.20 -0.96
N GLU A 170 17.64 18.58 -0.09
CA GLU A 170 17.95 17.25 0.43
C GLU A 170 17.79 16.17 -0.65
N LEU A 171 16.74 16.23 -1.47
CA LEU A 171 16.56 15.33 -2.62
C LEU A 171 17.73 15.42 -3.60
N ASP A 172 18.21 16.64 -3.90
CA ASP A 172 19.36 16.86 -4.77
C ASP A 172 20.65 16.30 -4.17
N ARG A 173 20.86 16.44 -2.85
CA ARG A 173 21.99 15.81 -2.14
C ARG A 173 21.92 14.30 -2.23
N ARG A 174 20.76 13.70 -1.94
CA ARG A 174 20.55 12.24 -1.96
C ARG A 174 20.82 11.66 -3.35
N ARG A 175 20.41 12.37 -4.40
CA ARG A 175 20.72 12.00 -5.80
C ARG A 175 22.22 11.83 -6.05
N VAL A 176 23.04 12.77 -5.58
CA VAL A 176 24.50 12.74 -5.79
C VAL A 176 25.15 11.52 -5.12
N ILE A 177 24.64 11.12 -3.95
CA ILE A 177 25.18 9.98 -3.18
C ILE A 177 24.47 8.65 -3.50
N GLY A 178 23.55 8.61 -4.46
CA GLY A 178 22.80 7.41 -4.85
C GLY A 178 21.78 6.93 -3.80
N LEU A 179 21.36 7.79 -2.88
CA LEU A 179 20.40 7.47 -1.83
C LEU A 179 18.97 7.82 -2.28
N GLY A 180 17.99 7.00 -1.91
CA GLY A 180 16.59 7.23 -2.20
C GLY A 180 15.78 7.82 -1.04
N LEU A 181 14.46 7.63 -1.12
CA LEU A 181 13.58 7.83 0.03
C LEU A 181 13.69 6.66 1.01
N THR A 182 13.57 6.97 2.29
CA THR A 182 13.49 6.03 3.40
C THR A 182 12.09 5.43 3.49
N ARG A 183 11.95 4.32 4.24
CA ARG A 183 10.66 3.66 4.47
C ARG A 183 9.53 4.59 4.98
N PRO A 184 9.73 5.46 5.99
CA PRO A 184 8.67 6.38 6.44
C PRO A 184 8.29 7.41 5.38
N GLU A 185 9.21 7.83 4.51
CA GLU A 185 8.91 8.73 3.38
C GLU A 185 8.16 7.99 2.26
N ILE A 186 8.53 6.74 1.98
CA ILE A 186 7.82 5.87 1.02
C ILE A 186 6.40 5.57 1.52
N ALA A 187 6.20 5.38 2.82
CA ALA A 187 4.90 5.16 3.43
C ALA A 187 3.93 6.32 3.13
N VAL A 188 4.40 7.56 3.25
CA VAL A 188 3.63 8.76 2.86
C VAL A 188 3.23 8.69 1.39
N LEU A 189 4.18 8.42 0.49
CA LEU A 189 3.87 8.33 -0.94
C LEU A 189 2.88 7.21 -1.27
N LEU A 190 3.00 6.06 -0.59
CA LEU A 190 2.08 4.94 -0.77
C LEU A 190 0.65 5.33 -0.35
N ALA A 191 0.50 5.89 0.85
CA ALA A 191 -0.80 6.30 1.38
C ALA A 191 -1.45 7.39 0.51
N GLN A 192 -0.70 8.43 0.16
CA GLN A 192 -1.22 9.51 -0.69
C GLN A 192 -1.53 9.04 -2.11
N SER A 193 -0.74 8.11 -2.66
CA SER A 193 -1.07 7.49 -3.96
C SER A 193 -2.37 6.68 -3.89
N LYS A 194 -2.60 5.91 -2.82
CA LYS A 194 -3.86 5.17 -2.65
C LYS A 194 -5.06 6.11 -2.56
N ASN A 195 -4.93 7.21 -1.81
CA ASN A 195 -5.98 8.22 -1.67
C ASN A 195 -6.33 8.84 -3.03
N LEU A 196 -5.33 9.32 -3.76
CA LEU A 196 -5.53 9.93 -5.07
C LEU A 196 -6.17 8.94 -6.06
N VAL A 197 -5.63 7.72 -6.14
CA VAL A 197 -6.13 6.69 -7.06
C VAL A 197 -7.55 6.26 -6.69
N SER A 198 -7.86 6.11 -5.39
CA SER A 198 -9.21 5.80 -4.95
C SER A 198 -10.21 6.89 -5.37
N GLN A 199 -9.85 8.16 -5.23
CA GLN A 199 -10.68 9.29 -5.67
C GLN A 199 -10.89 9.30 -7.19
N GLU A 200 -9.82 9.12 -7.97
CA GLU A 200 -9.90 9.08 -9.44
C GLU A 200 -10.74 7.90 -9.94
N LEU A 201 -10.62 6.72 -9.31
CA LEU A 201 -11.44 5.56 -9.63
C LEU A 201 -12.90 5.78 -9.24
N LEU A 202 -13.17 6.33 -8.06
CA LEU A 202 -14.51 6.64 -7.59
C LEU A 202 -15.24 7.64 -8.49
N ALA A 203 -14.51 8.59 -9.09
CA ALA A 203 -15.02 9.56 -10.05
C ALA A 203 -15.24 8.99 -11.47
N SER A 204 -14.98 7.70 -11.69
CA SER A 204 -15.08 7.03 -13.00
C SER A 204 -16.14 5.92 -13.02
N ASP A 205 -16.29 5.24 -14.15
CA ASP A 205 -17.18 4.07 -14.27
C ASP A 205 -16.54 2.75 -13.80
N VAL A 206 -15.26 2.75 -13.40
CA VAL A 206 -14.54 1.56 -12.92
C VAL A 206 -15.28 0.80 -11.82
N PRO A 207 -15.85 1.44 -10.78
CA PRO A 207 -16.54 0.74 -9.72
C PRO A 207 -17.81 -0.02 -10.17
N ASP A 208 -18.38 0.36 -11.32
CA ASP A 208 -19.58 -0.26 -11.91
C ASP A 208 -19.24 -1.27 -13.03
N HIS A 209 -17.98 -1.34 -13.45
CA HIS A 209 -17.57 -2.17 -14.58
C HIS A 209 -17.59 -3.66 -14.23
N GLU A 210 -18.04 -4.52 -15.16
CA GLU A 210 -18.28 -5.96 -14.96
C GLU A 210 -17.07 -6.70 -14.35
N VAL A 211 -15.86 -6.40 -14.85
CA VAL A 211 -14.59 -6.93 -14.35
C VAL A 211 -14.37 -6.72 -12.84
N PHE A 212 -14.97 -5.68 -12.25
CA PHE A 212 -14.83 -5.36 -10.82
C PHE A 212 -16.05 -5.72 -9.98
N VAL A 213 -17.14 -6.23 -10.57
CA VAL A 213 -18.36 -6.62 -9.83
C VAL A 213 -18.06 -7.68 -8.75
N GLY A 214 -17.16 -8.60 -9.04
CA GLY A 214 -16.73 -9.63 -8.07
C GLY A 214 -15.99 -9.06 -6.85
N ARG A 215 -15.40 -7.86 -6.95
CA ARG A 215 -14.63 -7.25 -5.85
C ARG A 215 -15.51 -6.90 -4.66
N LEU A 216 -16.72 -6.44 -4.93
CA LEU A 216 -17.68 -6.13 -3.88
C LEU A 216 -18.03 -7.39 -3.08
N GLN A 217 -18.27 -8.52 -3.74
CA GLN A 217 -18.55 -9.78 -3.05
C GLN A 217 -17.33 -10.29 -2.28
N GLN A 218 -16.14 -10.20 -2.88
CA GLN A 218 -14.89 -10.61 -2.25
C GLN A 218 -14.52 -9.76 -1.04
N TYR A 219 -15.01 -8.52 -0.93
CA TYR A 219 -14.79 -7.65 0.22
C TYR A 219 -15.41 -8.23 1.51
N PHE A 220 -16.60 -8.82 1.42
CA PHE A 220 -17.31 -9.38 2.57
C PHE A 220 -16.82 -10.82 2.90
N PRO A 221 -16.82 -11.24 4.18
CA PRO A 221 -16.68 -12.64 4.58
C PRO A 221 -17.67 -13.53 3.82
N ALA A 222 -17.23 -14.72 3.40
CA ALA A 222 -18.01 -15.58 2.51
C ALA A 222 -19.38 -15.94 3.11
N THR A 223 -19.41 -16.24 4.42
CA THR A 223 -20.63 -16.54 5.16
C THR A 223 -21.63 -15.38 5.13
N ILE A 224 -21.15 -14.14 5.29
CA ILE A 224 -21.99 -12.93 5.18
C ILE A 224 -22.44 -12.73 3.73
N ALA A 225 -21.55 -12.91 2.76
CA ALA A 225 -21.85 -12.76 1.34
C ALA A 225 -22.93 -13.74 0.84
N GLU A 226 -22.98 -14.94 1.42
CA GLU A 226 -24.03 -15.93 1.17
C GLU A 226 -25.39 -15.51 1.73
N HIS A 227 -25.43 -14.94 2.94
CA HIS A 227 -26.68 -14.56 3.61
C HIS A 227 -27.24 -13.21 3.17
N ALA A 228 -26.38 -12.29 2.72
CA ALA A 228 -26.72 -10.90 2.42
C ALA A 228 -26.38 -10.51 0.97
N ARG A 229 -26.49 -11.45 0.03
CA ARG A 229 -26.06 -11.25 -1.38
C ARG A 229 -26.76 -10.05 -2.03
N THR A 230 -28.07 -9.91 -1.84
CA THR A 230 -28.87 -8.85 -2.47
C THR A 230 -28.58 -7.50 -1.81
N GLU A 231 -28.43 -7.50 -0.50
CA GLU A 231 -28.10 -6.36 0.34
C GLU A 231 -26.71 -5.82 -0.02
N ILE A 232 -25.72 -6.70 -0.17
CA ILE A 232 -24.36 -6.35 -0.62
C ILE A 232 -24.40 -5.75 -2.03
N ALA A 233 -25.15 -6.34 -2.97
CA ALA A 233 -25.28 -5.80 -4.31
C ALA A 233 -25.87 -4.38 -4.33
N ASN A 234 -26.75 -4.06 -3.37
CA ASN A 234 -27.38 -2.76 -3.18
C ASN A 234 -26.70 -1.91 -2.10
N HIS A 235 -25.50 -2.28 -1.64
CA HIS A 235 -24.83 -1.59 -0.54
C HIS A 235 -24.65 -0.10 -0.89
N PRO A 236 -25.00 0.83 0.01
CA PRO A 236 -24.97 2.26 -0.29
C PRO A 236 -23.56 2.77 -0.61
N LEU A 237 -22.53 2.14 -0.04
CA LEU A 237 -21.11 2.45 -0.29
C LEU A 237 -20.44 1.51 -1.29
N ARG A 238 -21.21 0.83 -2.16
CA ARG A 238 -20.64 -0.18 -3.07
C ARG A 238 -19.52 0.39 -3.96
N ARG A 239 -19.66 1.63 -4.42
CA ARG A 239 -18.69 2.26 -5.33
C ARG A 239 -17.41 2.63 -4.58
N GLU A 240 -17.55 3.16 -3.38
CA GLU A 240 -16.46 3.53 -2.47
C GLU A 240 -15.64 2.31 -2.05
N ILE A 241 -16.31 1.20 -1.70
CA ILE A 241 -15.67 -0.06 -1.36
C ILE A 241 -14.85 -0.58 -2.54
N VAL A 242 -15.45 -0.64 -3.74
CA VAL A 242 -14.77 -1.15 -4.93
C VAL A 242 -13.60 -0.25 -5.33
N ALA A 243 -13.79 1.07 -5.38
CA ALA A 243 -12.74 2.02 -5.74
C ALA A 243 -11.53 1.91 -4.78
N THR A 244 -11.79 1.86 -3.48
CA THR A 244 -10.74 1.76 -2.45
C THR A 244 -10.03 0.42 -2.50
N ALA A 245 -10.76 -0.69 -2.65
CA ALA A 245 -10.17 -2.02 -2.76
C ALA A 245 -9.28 -2.15 -4.01
N VAL A 246 -9.74 -1.67 -5.17
CA VAL A 246 -8.98 -1.70 -6.42
C VAL A 246 -7.74 -0.79 -6.33
N ALA A 247 -7.88 0.42 -5.78
CA ALA A 247 -6.74 1.33 -5.58
C ALA A 247 -5.69 0.73 -4.63
N GLY A 248 -6.14 0.17 -3.51
CA GLY A 248 -5.28 -0.47 -2.51
C GLY A 248 -4.48 -1.61 -3.11
N GLU A 249 -5.15 -2.55 -3.79
CA GLU A 249 -4.50 -3.67 -4.45
C GLU A 249 -3.51 -3.20 -5.52
N LEU A 250 -3.96 -2.34 -6.44
CA LEU A 250 -3.13 -1.85 -7.54
C LEU A 250 -1.85 -1.22 -7.00
N ILE A 251 -1.95 -0.28 -6.06
CA ILE A 251 -0.80 0.40 -5.48
C ILE A 251 0.07 -0.54 -4.64
N ASN A 252 -0.50 -1.51 -3.91
CA ASN A 252 0.28 -2.51 -3.18
C ASN A 252 1.12 -3.39 -4.13
N ARG A 253 0.59 -3.73 -5.32
CA ARG A 253 1.30 -4.58 -6.28
C ARG A 253 2.31 -3.82 -7.13
N VAL A 254 1.98 -2.60 -7.58
CA VAL A 254 2.84 -1.83 -8.50
C VAL A 254 3.70 -0.76 -7.83
N GLY A 255 3.46 -0.47 -6.54
CA GLY A 255 4.16 0.55 -5.78
C GLY A 255 3.75 2.00 -6.11
N PRO A 256 4.20 2.97 -5.30
CA PRO A 256 3.85 4.37 -5.47
C PRO A 256 4.43 4.94 -6.77
N GLY A 257 3.61 5.75 -7.46
CA GLY A 257 4.01 6.50 -8.66
C GLY A 257 4.07 5.71 -9.95
N THR A 258 3.88 4.38 -9.95
CA THR A 258 3.86 3.59 -11.18
C THR A 258 2.72 3.99 -12.11
N ILE A 259 1.52 4.22 -11.56
CA ILE A 259 0.37 4.72 -12.33
C ILE A 259 0.70 6.07 -12.96
N TYR A 260 1.21 7.03 -12.16
CA TYR A 260 1.58 8.35 -12.65
C TYR A 260 2.59 8.30 -13.80
N ARG A 261 3.60 7.42 -13.73
CA ARG A 261 4.55 7.21 -14.83
C ARG A 261 3.87 6.70 -16.10
N MET A 262 2.88 5.82 -15.98
CA MET A 262 2.13 5.33 -17.15
C MET A 262 1.28 6.45 -17.75
N GLN A 263 0.64 7.28 -16.92
CA GLN A 263 -0.10 8.45 -17.38
C GLN A 263 0.80 9.42 -18.15
N GLU A 264 1.97 9.79 -17.61
CA GLU A 264 2.93 10.68 -18.29
C GLU A 264 3.43 10.10 -19.62
N ARG A 265 3.72 8.80 -19.66
CA ARG A 265 4.38 8.16 -20.82
C ARG A 265 3.42 7.75 -21.92
N LEU A 266 2.17 7.43 -21.57
CA LEU A 266 1.18 6.84 -22.48
C LEU A 266 -0.02 7.77 -22.71
N SER A 267 -0.11 8.89 -21.99
CA SER A 267 -1.24 9.83 -22.03
C SER A 267 -2.58 9.15 -21.74
N VAL A 268 -2.58 8.28 -20.73
CA VAL A 268 -3.75 7.51 -20.27
C VAL A 268 -4.21 8.01 -18.91
N SER A 269 -5.46 7.71 -18.55
CA SER A 269 -6.07 8.01 -17.26
C SER A 269 -5.88 6.86 -16.25
N THR A 270 -6.06 7.13 -14.96
CA THR A 270 -6.03 6.10 -13.90
C THR A 270 -7.07 4.98 -14.12
N PRO A 271 -8.32 5.28 -14.51
CA PRO A 271 -9.30 4.26 -14.89
C PRO A 271 -8.80 3.31 -15.99
N GLU A 272 -8.17 3.83 -17.04
CA GLU A 272 -7.62 3.01 -18.13
C GLU A 272 -6.48 2.10 -17.62
N VAL A 273 -5.60 2.62 -16.76
CA VAL A 273 -4.54 1.81 -16.12
C VAL A 273 -5.13 0.70 -15.27
N ALA A 274 -6.16 0.98 -14.47
CA ALA A 274 -6.82 -0.03 -13.63
C ALA A 274 -7.47 -1.14 -14.48
N MET A 275 -8.13 -0.79 -15.58
CA MET A 275 -8.72 -1.75 -16.53
C MET A 275 -7.65 -2.63 -17.20
N ALA A 276 -6.54 -2.03 -17.65
CA ALA A 276 -5.44 -2.75 -18.25
C ALA A 276 -4.75 -3.69 -17.23
N TYR A 277 -4.51 -3.21 -16.02
CA TYR A 277 -3.96 -4.00 -14.92
C TYR A 277 -4.86 -5.20 -14.60
N ALA A 278 -6.18 -5.00 -14.48
CA ALA A 278 -7.11 -6.10 -14.18
C ALA A 278 -7.05 -7.20 -15.26
N THR A 279 -6.94 -6.79 -16.53
CA THR A 279 -6.77 -7.74 -17.64
C THR A 279 -5.48 -8.55 -17.52
N VAL A 280 -4.35 -7.89 -17.20
CA VAL A 280 -3.05 -8.55 -17.05
C VAL A 280 -3.02 -9.46 -15.82
N ARG A 281 -3.57 -8.99 -14.70
CA ARG A 281 -3.69 -9.74 -13.45
C ARG A 281 -4.41 -11.07 -13.68
N ASP A 282 -5.54 -11.04 -14.37
CA ASP A 282 -6.33 -12.24 -14.65
C ASP A 282 -5.62 -13.20 -15.62
N ILE A 283 -4.89 -12.68 -16.61
CA ILE A 283 -4.16 -13.51 -17.57
C ILE A 283 -2.96 -14.21 -16.91
N LEU A 284 -2.27 -13.51 -16.00
CA LEU A 284 -1.09 -14.04 -15.31
C LEU A 284 -1.41 -14.93 -14.11
N ASP A 285 -2.66 -14.94 -13.65
CA ASP A 285 -3.02 -15.44 -12.32
C ASP A 285 -2.09 -14.83 -11.25
N LEU A 286 -2.09 -13.50 -11.18
CA LEU A 286 -1.14 -12.73 -10.37
C LEU A 286 -1.15 -13.13 -8.89
N ASP A 287 -2.31 -13.53 -8.38
CA ASP A 287 -2.46 -13.95 -6.99
C ASP A 287 -1.75 -15.29 -6.74
N ALA A 288 -1.85 -16.25 -7.67
CA ALA A 288 -1.10 -17.50 -7.58
C ALA A 288 0.42 -17.26 -7.66
N LEU A 289 0.88 -16.43 -8.61
CA LEU A 289 2.31 -16.10 -8.76
C LEU A 289 2.88 -15.43 -7.50
N TRP A 290 2.17 -14.45 -6.93
CA TRP A 290 2.60 -13.81 -5.68
C TRP A 290 2.63 -14.82 -4.53
N SER A 291 1.59 -15.66 -4.40
CA SER A 291 1.50 -16.67 -3.35
C SER A 291 2.64 -17.68 -3.42
N GLU A 292 3.02 -18.12 -4.61
CA GLU A 292 4.16 -19.02 -4.82
C GLU A 292 5.47 -18.39 -4.29
N VAL A 293 5.73 -17.13 -4.63
CA VAL A 293 6.92 -16.41 -4.15
C VAL A 293 6.87 -16.17 -2.64
N LEU A 294 5.70 -15.86 -2.08
CA LEU A 294 5.55 -15.58 -0.64
C LEU A 294 5.62 -16.83 0.23
N THR A 295 5.18 -17.98 -0.28
CA THR A 295 5.20 -19.27 0.43
C THR A 295 6.46 -20.08 0.15
N GLY A 296 7.23 -19.68 -0.87
CA GLY A 296 8.52 -20.26 -1.22
C GLY A 296 9.55 -20.18 -0.08
N LYS A 297 10.43 -21.17 -0.02
CA LYS A 297 11.54 -21.22 0.95
C LYS A 297 12.78 -20.53 0.38
N THR A 298 12.74 -19.21 0.28
CA THR A 298 13.87 -18.37 -0.14
C THR A 298 14.26 -17.40 0.97
N ASP A 299 15.47 -16.85 0.92
CA ASP A 299 15.81 -15.73 1.79
C ASP A 299 15.02 -14.46 1.40
N GLU A 300 15.02 -13.47 2.30
CA GLU A 300 14.24 -12.24 2.10
C GLU A 300 14.69 -11.44 0.87
N SER A 301 15.99 -11.43 0.58
CA SER A 301 16.54 -10.67 -0.54
C SER A 301 16.12 -11.28 -1.87
N GLN A 302 16.18 -12.61 -1.98
CA GLN A 302 15.70 -13.37 -3.13
C GLN A 302 14.20 -13.21 -3.33
N ARG A 303 13.43 -13.25 -2.24
CA ARG A 303 11.98 -13.06 -2.27
C ARG A 303 11.62 -11.67 -2.81
N ILE A 304 12.25 -10.62 -2.30
CA ILE A 304 12.03 -9.26 -2.80
C ILE A 304 12.44 -9.14 -4.27
N GLN A 305 13.59 -9.70 -4.66
CA GLN A 305 14.03 -9.66 -6.06
C GLN A 305 13.03 -10.33 -7.01
N ALA A 306 12.51 -11.52 -6.67
CA ALA A 306 11.47 -12.19 -7.46
C ALA A 306 10.20 -11.33 -7.58
N LEU A 307 9.75 -10.70 -6.50
CA LEU A 307 8.59 -9.80 -6.54
C LEU A 307 8.83 -8.56 -7.41
N LEU A 308 10.05 -8.02 -7.41
CA LEU A 308 10.44 -6.91 -8.29
C LEU A 308 10.35 -7.32 -9.76
N GLU A 309 10.83 -8.51 -10.11
CA GLU A 309 10.75 -9.05 -11.47
C GLU A 309 9.29 -9.22 -11.93
N ILE A 310 8.41 -9.74 -11.06
CA ILE A 310 7.00 -9.85 -11.42
C ILE A 310 6.37 -8.45 -11.56
N ARG A 311 6.74 -7.48 -10.73
CA ARG A 311 6.27 -6.10 -10.87
C ARG A 311 6.73 -5.46 -12.18
N GLU A 312 7.97 -5.70 -12.61
CA GLU A 312 8.46 -5.23 -13.91
C GLU A 312 7.69 -5.86 -15.07
N LEU A 313 7.43 -7.17 -15.01
CA LEU A 313 6.60 -7.88 -15.98
C LEU A 313 5.19 -7.28 -16.04
N LEU A 314 4.59 -7.02 -14.88
CA LEU A 314 3.26 -6.42 -14.75
C LEU A 314 3.22 -5.00 -15.33
N GLU A 315 4.22 -4.17 -15.06
CA GLU A 315 4.36 -2.83 -15.67
C GLU A 315 4.49 -2.90 -17.18
N HIS A 316 5.30 -3.82 -17.70
CA HIS A 316 5.51 -4.02 -19.13
C HIS A 316 4.23 -4.45 -19.83
N LEU A 317 3.55 -5.46 -19.31
CA LEU A 317 2.32 -6.00 -19.90
C LEU A 317 1.16 -5.01 -19.80
N THR A 318 1.03 -4.30 -18.68
CA THR A 318 0.00 -3.25 -18.52
C THR A 318 0.22 -2.15 -19.54
N SER A 319 1.47 -1.69 -19.71
CA SER A 319 1.84 -0.70 -20.74
C SER A 319 1.56 -1.21 -22.16
N TRP A 320 1.78 -2.50 -22.43
CA TRP A 320 1.50 -3.11 -23.72
C TRP A 320 -0.01 -3.14 -24.01
N VAL A 321 -0.82 -3.53 -23.03
CA VAL A 321 -2.30 -3.53 -23.15
C VAL A 321 -2.81 -2.12 -23.42
N LEU A 322 -2.31 -1.12 -22.70
CA LEU A 322 -2.70 0.29 -22.90
C LEU A 322 -2.37 0.79 -24.32
N ARG A 323 -1.26 0.36 -24.92
CA ARG A 323 -0.87 0.75 -26.28
C ARG A 323 -1.64 0.04 -27.39
N ASN A 324 -2.05 -1.20 -27.15
CA ASN A 324 -2.63 -2.07 -28.20
C ASN A 324 -4.14 -2.27 -28.06
N GLY A 325 -4.74 -1.73 -26.98
CA GLY A 325 -6.15 -1.86 -26.65
C GLY A 325 -6.47 -3.19 -25.95
N ALA A 326 -7.30 -3.12 -24.90
CA ALA A 326 -7.75 -4.28 -24.13
C ALA A 326 -8.80 -5.15 -24.86
N GLY A 327 -9.34 -4.69 -25.99
CA GLY A 327 -10.49 -5.29 -26.69
C GLY A 327 -10.26 -6.67 -27.33
N ASN A 328 -9.09 -7.29 -27.16
CA ASN A 328 -8.84 -8.64 -27.66
C ASN A 328 -8.00 -9.42 -26.65
N ARG A 329 -8.68 -9.95 -25.61
CA ARG A 329 -8.10 -10.77 -24.55
C ARG A 329 -7.24 -11.92 -25.10
N ASP A 330 -7.62 -12.50 -26.24
CA ASP A 330 -6.83 -13.55 -26.91
C ASP A 330 -5.52 -13.01 -27.50
N ARG A 331 -5.53 -11.81 -28.09
CA ARG A 331 -4.29 -11.15 -28.54
C ARG A 331 -3.40 -10.76 -27.38
N VAL A 332 -3.98 -10.30 -26.26
CA VAL A 332 -3.24 -10.01 -25.03
C VAL A 332 -2.62 -11.28 -24.48
N SER A 333 -3.42 -12.34 -24.29
CA SER A 333 -2.98 -13.64 -23.80
C SER A 333 -1.90 -14.26 -24.69
N ALA A 334 -2.06 -14.20 -26.02
CA ALA A 334 -1.05 -14.66 -26.96
C ALA A 334 0.24 -13.81 -26.93
N ALA A 335 0.14 -12.50 -26.70
CA ALA A 335 1.31 -11.64 -26.55
C ALA A 335 2.05 -11.88 -25.23
N VAL A 336 1.31 -12.02 -24.13
CA VAL A 336 1.83 -12.40 -22.82
C VAL A 336 2.54 -13.74 -22.90
N SER A 337 1.90 -14.76 -23.50
CA SER A 337 2.49 -16.09 -23.68
C SER A 337 3.80 -16.05 -24.49
N ARG A 338 3.86 -15.23 -25.55
CA ARG A 338 5.10 -15.02 -26.32
C ARG A 338 6.18 -14.33 -25.51
N LEU A 339 5.84 -13.30 -24.72
CA LEU A 339 6.79 -12.59 -23.87
C LEU A 339 7.33 -13.49 -22.75
N MET A 340 6.48 -14.32 -22.14
CA MET A 340 6.89 -15.31 -21.13
C MET A 340 7.81 -16.38 -21.74
N ALA A 341 7.51 -16.88 -22.95
CA ALA A 341 8.37 -17.86 -23.63
C ALA A 341 9.76 -17.32 -23.97
N VAL A 342 9.86 -16.05 -24.40
CA VAL A 342 11.14 -15.38 -24.68
C VAL A 342 11.97 -15.14 -23.41
N SER A 343 11.32 -14.93 -22.26
CA SER A 343 12.00 -14.79 -20.98
C SER A 343 12.45 -16.14 -20.39
N GLY A 344 11.69 -17.23 -20.59
CA GLY A 344 12.08 -18.59 -20.19
C GLY A 344 13.36 -19.08 -20.88
N ASP A 345 13.52 -18.78 -22.18
CA ASP A 345 14.72 -19.12 -22.96
C ASP A 345 16.01 -18.39 -22.50
N ARG A 346 15.88 -17.29 -21.74
CA ARG A 346 17.02 -16.58 -21.15
C ARG A 346 17.47 -17.17 -19.81
N VAL A 347 16.58 -17.85 -19.08
CA VAL A 347 16.90 -18.49 -17.80
C VAL A 347 17.59 -19.84 -18.01
N GLU A 348 17.32 -20.55 -19.11
CA GLU A 348 18.00 -21.82 -19.44
C GLU A 348 19.41 -21.65 -20.05
N ARG A 349 19.88 -20.41 -20.28
CA ARG A 349 21.19 -20.13 -20.90
C ARG A 349 22.19 -19.40 -20.00
N VAL A 350 21.99 -19.41 -18.68
CA VAL A 350 22.96 -18.94 -17.67
C VAL A 350 23.32 -20.08 -16.74
#